data_AF-A0A565AQG1-F1
#
_entry.id   AF-A0A565AQG1-F1
#
_cell.length_a   1.000
_cell.length_b   1.000
_cell.length_c   1.000
_cell.angle_alpha   90.00
_cell.angle_beta   90.00
_cell.angle_gamma   90.00
#
_symmetry.space_group_name_H-M   'P 1'
#
loop_
_entity.id
_entity.type
_entity.pdbx_description
1 polymer ?
#
loop_
_entity_poly.entity_id
_entity_poly.type
_entity_poly.pdbx_seq_one_letter_code
_entity_poly.pdbx_strand_id
1 'polypeptide(L)'
;MSLPILLAIDDETKEHIGSSHNVTLVRPQGDIIALLISQEIYKHNKEERIGGTTCPGLPYVEEHIIPSRTWLIDSDLQVFQPIKYNDRLDHHYSLSP
;
A
#
# COMPACT_ATOMS: atom_id res chain seq x y z
N MET A 1 9.15 -0.92 -16.02
CA MET A 1 8.20 -0.14 -15.21
C MET A 1 9.00 0.65 -14.19
N SER A 2 8.77 1.95 -14.03
CA SER A 2 9.63 2.86 -13.22
C SER A 2 8.94 3.46 -11.99
N LEU A 3 7.74 3.00 -11.62
CA LEU A 3 6.98 3.52 -10.48
C LEU A 3 6.87 2.47 -9.36
N PRO A 4 7.27 2.81 -8.12
CA PRO A 4 7.21 1.89 -6.98
C PRO A 4 5.80 1.79 -6.39
N ILE A 5 5.20 0.60 -6.46
CA ILE A 5 3.94 0.24 -5.81
C ILE A 5 4.27 -0.39 -4.46
N LEU A 6 4.07 0.36 -3.38
CA LEU A 6 4.48 -0.03 -2.03
C LEU A 6 3.33 0.18 -1.04
N LEU A 7 3.30 -0.63 0.02
CA LEU A 7 2.34 -0.49 1.11
C LEU A 7 3.05 0.09 2.35
N ALA A 8 2.60 1.24 2.83
CA ALA A 8 3.16 1.87 4.03
C ALA A 8 2.39 1.48 5.30
N ILE A 9 3.12 1.19 6.38
CA ILE A 9 2.57 0.81 7.70
C ILE A 9 3.17 1.62 8.85
N ASP A 10 2.41 1.72 9.94
CA ASP A 10 2.82 2.33 11.19
C ASP A 10 3.66 1.42 12.07
N ASP A 11 4.32 2.03 13.06
CA ASP A 11 5.02 1.31 14.13
C ASP A 11 4.09 0.34 14.88
N GLU A 12 2.86 0.76 15.20
CA GLU A 12 1.87 -0.09 15.87
C GLU A 12 1.50 -1.31 15.01
N THR A 13 1.25 -1.11 13.72
CA THR A 13 0.97 -2.20 12.78
C THR A 13 2.16 -3.14 12.67
N LYS A 14 3.38 -2.60 12.59
CA LYS A 14 4.61 -3.40 12.55
C LYS A 14 4.76 -4.27 13.80
N GLU A 15 4.52 -3.70 14.98
CA GLU A 15 4.54 -4.44 16.25
C GLU A 15 3.45 -5.51 16.30
N HIS A 16 2.26 -5.21 15.77
CA HIS A 16 1.16 -6.16 15.70
C HIS A 16 1.44 -7.34 14.77
N ILE A 17 2.12 -7.10 13.64
CA ILE A 17 2.57 -8.15 12.72
C ILE A 17 3.62 -9.04 13.40
N GLY A 18 4.54 -8.42 14.15
CA GLY A 18 5.56 -9.12 14.93
C GLY A 18 6.46 -10.00 14.07
N SER A 19 6.42 -11.31 14.34
CA SER A 19 7.19 -12.35 13.62
C SER A 19 6.34 -13.19 12.65
N SER A 20 5.10 -12.78 12.43
CA SER A 20 4.21 -13.43 11.46
C SER A 20 4.77 -13.22 10.05
N HIS A 21 4.69 -14.24 9.20
CA HIS A 21 5.16 -14.15 7.81
C HIS A 21 4.04 -13.85 6.81
N ASN A 22 2.79 -14.01 7.25
CA ASN A 22 1.59 -13.84 6.44
C ASN A 22 0.66 -12.85 7.13
N VAL A 23 0.18 -11.85 6.40
CA VAL A 23 -0.78 -10.86 6.91
C VAL A 23 -1.92 -10.70 5.93
N THR A 24 -3.11 -10.43 6.47
CA THR A 24 -4.30 -10.21 5.66
C THR A 24 -4.58 -8.73 5.53
N LEU A 25 -4.96 -8.31 4.32
CA LEU A 25 -5.48 -6.97 4.07
C LEU A 25 -6.98 -6.97 4.31
N VAL A 26 -7.41 -6.13 5.24
CA VAL A 26 -8.81 -5.99 5.64
C VAL A 26 -9.32 -4.63 5.19
N ARG A 27 -10.47 -4.60 4.55
CA ARG A 27 -11.17 -3.35 4.22
C ARG A 27 -11.66 -2.66 5.49
N PRO A 28 -11.90 -1.34 5.46
CA PRO A 28 -12.57 -0.64 6.56
C PRO A 28 -13.93 -1.24 6.94
N GLN A 29 -14.60 -1.92 6.01
CA GLN A 29 -15.87 -2.63 6.22
C GLN A 29 -15.71 -3.98 6.95
N GLY A 30 -14.48 -4.48 7.16
CA GLY A 30 -14.19 -5.75 7.81
C GLY A 30 -13.92 -6.92 6.86
N ASP A 31 -14.08 -6.73 5.55
CA ASP A 31 -13.87 -7.80 4.57
C ASP A 31 -12.39 -8.03 4.29
N ILE A 32 -11.96 -9.29 4.32
CA ILE A 32 -10.60 -9.69 3.93
C ILE A 32 -10.51 -9.72 2.41
N ILE A 33 -9.62 -8.91 1.83
CA ILE A 33 -9.49 -8.76 0.38
C ILE A 33 -8.28 -9.47 -0.22
N ALA A 34 -7.21 -9.58 0.56
CA ALA A 34 -5.96 -10.16 0.08
C ALA A 34 -5.12 -10.71 1.22
N LEU A 35 -4.18 -11.57 0.86
CA LEU A 35 -3.14 -12.12 1.71
C LEU A 35 -1.79 -11.65 1.18
N LEU A 36 -0.95 -11.10 2.06
CA LEU A 36 0.44 -10.82 1.80
C LEU A 36 1.25 -12.00 2.36
N ILE A 37 2.00 -12.67 1.50
CA ILE A 37 2.81 -13.85 1.83
C ILE A 37 4.29 -13.44 1.80
N SER A 38 5.06 -13.94 2.77
CA SER A 38 6.51 -13.69 2.86
C SER A 38 6.86 -12.21 2.93
N GLN A 39 6.32 -11.53 3.94
CA GLN A 39 6.52 -10.10 4.10
C GLN A 39 7.92 -9.70 4.58
N GLU A 40 8.49 -8.69 3.94
CA GLU A 40 9.69 -7.99 4.34
C GLU A 40 9.36 -6.54 4.72
N ILE A 41 9.71 -6.14 5.94
CA ILE A 41 9.45 -4.79 6.46
C ILE A 41 10.75 -3.99 6.45
N TYR A 42 10.78 -2.89 5.72
CA TYR A 42 11.92 -1.98 5.65
C TYR A 42 11.52 -0.53 5.93
N LYS A 43 12.52 0.31 6.21
CA LYS A 43 12.30 1.71 6.56
C LYS A 43 11.93 2.52 5.31
N HIS A 44 10.92 3.36 5.42
CA HIS A 44 10.52 4.27 4.36
C HIS A 44 11.47 5.48 4.29
N ASN A 45 12.46 5.43 3.40
CA ASN A 45 13.31 6.57 3.08
C ASN A 45 12.57 7.56 2.17
N LYS A 46 11.74 8.41 2.78
CA LYS A 46 10.86 9.36 2.06
C LYS A 46 11.64 10.34 1.16
N GLU A 47 12.77 10.85 1.63
CA GLU A 47 13.59 11.82 0.87
C GLU A 47 14.18 11.20 -0.39
N GLU A 48 14.69 9.97 -0.28
CA GLU A 48 15.23 9.22 -1.42
C GLU A 48 14.12 8.89 -2.43
N ARG A 49 12.91 8.55 -1.94
CA ARG A 49 11.73 8.28 -2.77
C ARG A 49 11.28 9.50 -3.57
N ILE A 50 11.41 10.71 -3.01
CA ILE A 50 11.04 11.97 -3.68
C ILE A 50 12.09 12.37 -4.74
N GLY A 51 13.19 11.62 -4.86
CA GLY A 51 14.15 11.79 -5.97
C GLY A 51 14.84 13.15 -5.95
N GLY A 52 15.09 13.72 -4.78
CA GLY A 52 15.82 14.98 -4.60
C GLY A 52 15.07 16.25 -5.01
N THR A 53 13.86 16.15 -5.59
CA THR A 53 12.97 17.31 -5.78
C THR A 53 12.05 17.46 -4.57
N THR A 54 12.60 17.87 -3.43
CA THR A 54 11.82 18.25 -2.24
C THR A 54 11.07 19.59 -2.44
N CYS A 55 10.72 19.93 -3.68
CA CYS A 55 10.02 21.16 -3.99
C CYS A 55 8.59 21.04 -3.44
N PRO A 56 8.17 21.93 -2.51
CA PRO A 56 6.80 21.95 -2.03
C PRO A 56 5.84 22.26 -3.19
N GLY A 57 4.66 21.64 -3.18
CA GLY A 57 3.61 21.81 -4.20
C GLY A 57 3.36 20.60 -5.11
N LEU A 58 3.99 19.45 -4.86
CA LEU A 58 3.64 18.20 -5.54
C LEU A 58 2.48 17.52 -4.79
N PRO A 59 1.25 17.49 -5.35
CA PRO A 59 0.06 17.06 -4.60
C PRO A 59 0.18 15.62 -4.09
N TYR A 60 0.70 14.70 -4.88
CA TYR A 60 0.89 13.31 -4.44
C TYR A 60 1.94 13.18 -3.33
N VAL A 61 3.01 13.98 -3.40
CA VAL A 61 4.06 13.95 -2.39
C VAL A 61 3.53 14.51 -1.07
N GLU A 62 2.82 15.64 -1.12
CA GLU A 62 2.27 16.32 0.06
C GLU A 62 1.12 15.56 0.71
N GLU A 63 0.20 15.00 -0.08
CA GLU A 63 -0.98 14.32 0.45
C GLU A 63 -0.70 12.87 0.84
N HIS A 64 0.23 12.20 0.16
CA HIS A 64 0.38 10.75 0.30
C HIS A 64 1.79 10.27 0.67
N ILE A 65 2.87 11.01 0.44
CA ILE A 65 4.24 10.53 0.75
C ILE A 65 4.77 11.16 2.04
N ILE A 66 4.66 12.48 2.20
CA ILE A 66 5.11 13.20 3.41
C ILE A 66 4.37 12.70 4.66
N PRO A 67 3.02 12.64 4.69
CA PRO A 67 2.28 12.13 5.84
C PRO A 67 2.23 10.60 5.91
N SER A 68 2.78 9.88 4.92
CA SER A 68 2.78 8.41 4.95
C SER A 68 3.49 7.84 6.17
N ARG A 69 3.19 6.59 6.48
CA ARG A 69 3.77 5.89 7.62
C ARG A 69 5.24 5.52 7.38
N THR A 70 5.96 5.24 8.46
CA THR A 70 7.43 5.16 8.51
C THR A 70 8.01 3.88 7.91
N TRP A 71 7.21 2.83 7.78
CA TRP A 71 7.67 1.52 7.30
C TRP A 71 6.97 1.15 6.00
N LEU A 72 7.63 0.31 5.22
CA LEU A 72 7.11 -0.26 3.98
C LEU A 72 7.10 -1.78 4.11
N ILE A 73 6.06 -2.40 3.57
CA ILE A 73 5.96 -3.84 3.38
C ILE A 73 6.20 -4.15 1.91
N ASP A 74 7.11 -5.10 1.65
CA ASP A 74 7.20 -5.83 0.39
C ASP A 74 6.82 -7.30 0.61
N SER A 75 6.10 -7.91 -0.32
CA SER A 75 5.53 -9.25 -0.17
C SER A 75 4.82 -9.70 -1.44
N ASP A 76 4.58 -11.00 -1.55
CA ASP A 76 3.71 -11.55 -2.58
C ASP A 76 2.23 -11.30 -2.25
N LEU A 77 1.54 -10.59 -3.14
CA LEU A 77 0.13 -10.25 -2.98
C LEU A 77 -0.78 -11.30 -3.64
N GLN A 78 -1.59 -11.98 -2.83
CA GLN A 78 -2.66 -12.86 -3.29
C GLN A 78 -4.03 -12.23 -3.02
N VAL A 79 -4.71 -11.80 -4.07
CA VAL A 79 -6.05 -11.19 -3.98
C VAL A 79 -7.12 -12.27 -4.05
N PHE A 80 -8.04 -12.30 -3.08
CA PHE A 80 -9.09 -13.32 -3.01
C PHE A 80 -10.29 -13.04 -3.92
N GLN A 81 -10.65 -11.77 -4.07
CA GLN A 81 -11.81 -11.35 -4.83
C GLN A 81 -11.48 -10.14 -5.72
N PRO A 82 -12.05 -10.06 -6.93
CA PRO A 82 -11.95 -8.86 -7.75
C PRO A 82 -12.44 -7.63 -6.99
N ILE A 83 -11.64 -6.56 -7.03
CA ILE A 83 -11.98 -5.29 -6.37
C ILE A 83 -13.11 -4.64 -7.17
N LYS A 84 -14.25 -4.42 -6.51
CA LYS A 84 -15.37 -3.60 -7.01
C LYS A 84 -15.50 -2.34 -6.16
N TYR A 85 -15.77 -1.22 -6.80
CA TYR A 85 -15.96 0.08 -6.16
C TYR A 85 -17.45 0.42 -5.92
N ASN A 86 -18.36 -0.32 -6.56
CA ASN A 86 -19.81 -0.17 -6.51
C ASN A 86 -20.30 1.25 -6.86
N ASP A 87 -19.56 1.94 -7.72
CA ASP A 87 -19.81 3.33 -8.14
C ASP A 87 -20.60 3.43 -9.46
N ARG A 88 -21.13 2.29 -9.96
CA ARG A 88 -21.81 2.13 -11.25
C ARG A 88 -20.90 2.26 -12.47
N LEU A 89 -19.59 2.47 -12.29
CA LEU A 89 -18.59 2.53 -13.36
C LEU A 89 -17.84 1.21 -13.53
N ASP A 90 -17.83 0.36 -12.51
CA ASP A 90 -17.18 -0.97 -12.51
C ASP A 90 -17.48 -1.80 -13.77
N HIS A 91 -18.73 -1.77 -14.27
CA HIS A 91 -19.17 -2.60 -15.39
C HIS A 91 -18.70 -2.10 -16.76
N HIS A 92 -18.37 -0.82 -16.89
CA HIS A 92 -18.13 -0.20 -18.19
C HIS A 92 -16.69 0.26 -18.39
N TYR A 93 -15.99 0.58 -17.29
CA TYR A 93 -14.69 1.27 -17.36
C TYR A 93 -13.56 0.56 -16.61
N SER A 94 -13.85 -0.42 -15.75
CA SER A 94 -12.85 -1.19 -15.01
C SER A 94 -12.64 -2.59 -15.60
N LEU A 95 -12.16 -2.61 -16.85
CA LEU A 95 -11.84 -3.85 -17.55
C LEU A 95 -10.42 -4.31 -17.20
N SER A 96 -10.27 -5.61 -16.86
CA SER A 96 -8.94 -6.20 -16.73
C SER A 96 -8.29 -6.35 -18.11
N PRO A 97 -6.94 -6.24 -18.21
CA PRO A 97 -6.21 -6.62 -19.41
C PRO A 97 -6.48 -8.05 -19.87
#